data_AF-A0A101JPU3-F1
#
_entry.id   AF-A0A101JPU3-F1
#
_cell.length_a   1.000
_cell.length_b   1.000
_cell.length_c   1.000
_cell.angle_alpha   90.00
_cell.angle_beta   90.00
_cell.angle_gamma   90.00
#
_symmetry.space_group_name_H-M   'P 1'
#
loop_
_entity.id
_entity.type
_entity.pdbx_description
1 polymer ?
#
loop_
_entity_poly.entity_id
_entity_poly.type
_entity_poly.pdbx_seq_one_letter_code
_entity_poly.pdbx_strand_id
1 'polypeptide(L)'
;MIALVRMRLAGFWHGGRVLAPLITVLAVLGVIHGGGPAPAASAYGYSAAALFPVLAWLTKVVLDTEPDVQRRLARLSVGPVREGVAGLLAALTAGAAVCAVAMLAPLPFHAVRGPEAGSGEPSLPVGVLLGVLAHLLSLAAAVALGALSARAVTRRVLPGVAVLATGSVLAIVLGLTGSVAPWLVPPVMATARALNDTAPSAGELGVLAGWCLAWCSVALIAYARLRRARA
;
A
#
# COMPACT_ATOMS: atom_id res chain seq x y z
N MET A 1 -19.58 -12.77 -3.34
CA MET A 1 -18.38 -12.04 -2.86
C MET A 1 -18.62 -10.56 -2.60
N ILE A 2 -19.24 -9.84 -3.54
CA ILE A 2 -19.48 -8.39 -3.45
C ILE A 2 -20.21 -7.98 -2.14
N ALA A 3 -21.21 -8.75 -1.69
CA ALA A 3 -21.92 -8.47 -0.45
C ALA A 3 -21.00 -8.42 0.79
N LEU A 4 -20.06 -9.36 0.89
CA LEU A 4 -19.12 -9.43 2.02
C LEU A 4 -18.09 -8.29 1.97
N VAL A 5 -17.64 -7.92 0.77
CA VAL A 5 -16.77 -6.74 0.55
C VAL A 5 -17.49 -5.46 0.99
N ARG A 6 -18.73 -5.26 0.52
CA ARG A 6 -19.56 -4.09 0.86
C ARG A 6 -19.83 -4.01 2.36
N MET A 7 -20.14 -5.14 3.00
CA MET A 7 -20.34 -5.21 4.45
C MET A 7 -19.10 -4.74 5.22
N ARG A 8 -17.90 -5.22 4.85
CA ARG A 8 -16.64 -4.81 5.49
C ARG A 8 -16.33 -3.34 5.28
N LEU A 9 -16.47 -2.84 4.06
CA LEU A 9 -16.28 -1.42 3.76
C LEU A 9 -17.28 -0.55 4.52
N ALA A 10 -18.55 -0.96 4.60
CA ALA A 10 -19.57 -0.25 5.37
C ALA A 10 -19.22 -0.22 6.86
N GLY A 11 -18.79 -1.34 7.45
CA GLY A 11 -18.37 -1.39 8.85
C GLY A 11 -17.10 -0.58 9.13
N PHE A 12 -16.19 -0.50 8.15
CA PHE A 12 -14.97 0.31 8.25
C PHE A 12 -15.29 1.80 8.25
N TRP A 13 -16.19 2.22 7.34
CA TRP A 13 -16.61 3.61 7.18
C TRP A 13 -17.50 4.08 8.33
N HIS A 14 -18.65 3.42 8.55
CA HIS A 14 -19.62 3.82 9.57
C HIS A 14 -19.12 3.58 11.00
N GLY A 15 -18.14 2.68 11.17
CA GLY A 15 -17.48 2.46 12.46
C GLY A 15 -16.44 3.52 12.83
N GLY A 16 -16.24 4.56 12.00
CA GLY A 16 -15.28 5.64 12.25
C GLY A 16 -13.81 5.22 12.18
N ARG A 17 -13.51 3.94 11.93
CA ARG A 17 -12.15 3.39 11.91
C ARG A 17 -11.32 3.91 10.74
N VAL A 18 -11.99 4.45 9.73
CA VAL A 18 -11.38 5.12 8.58
C VAL A 18 -10.70 6.45 8.93
N LEU A 19 -11.15 7.11 10.00
CA LEU A 19 -10.77 8.48 10.29
C LEU A 19 -9.27 8.63 10.57
N ALA A 20 -8.71 7.79 11.43
CA ALA A 20 -7.30 7.90 11.83
C ALA A 20 -6.35 7.67 10.63
N PRO A 21 -6.49 6.61 9.81
CA PRO A 21 -5.72 6.49 8.57
C PRO A 21 -5.91 7.66 7.61
N LEU A 22 -7.12 8.17 7.42
CA LEU A 22 -7.37 9.29 6.50
C LEU A 22 -6.69 10.59 6.96
N ILE A 23 -6.76 10.92 8.25
CA ILE A 23 -6.05 12.09 8.79
C ILE A 23 -4.54 11.95 8.53
N THR A 24 -3.99 10.76 8.74
CA THR A 24 -2.57 10.51 8.46
C THR A 24 -2.24 10.60 6.97
N VAL A 25 -3.10 10.10 6.08
CA VAL A 25 -2.95 10.29 4.62
C VAL A 25 -2.87 11.77 4.28
N LEU A 26 -3.82 12.57 4.76
CA LEU A 26 -3.88 14.01 4.49
C LEU A 26 -2.64 14.73 5.04
N ALA A 27 -2.20 14.39 6.25
CA ALA A 27 -1.00 14.96 6.85
C ALA A 27 0.25 14.63 6.02
N VAL A 28 0.43 13.38 5.62
CA VAL A 28 1.56 12.93 4.79
C VAL A 28 1.56 13.64 3.44
N LEU A 29 0.42 13.69 2.76
CA LEU A 29 0.30 14.35 1.45
C LEU A 29 0.53 15.86 1.54
N GLY A 30 -0.01 16.51 2.57
CA GLY A 30 0.21 17.94 2.81
C GLY A 30 1.68 18.28 3.07
N VAL A 31 2.39 17.44 3.83
CA VAL A 31 3.84 17.61 4.07
C VAL A 31 4.63 17.42 2.78
N ILE A 32 4.34 16.36 2.00
CA ILE A 32 5.12 16.02 0.80
C ILE A 32 4.89 17.05 -0.32
N HIS A 33 3.66 17.49 -0.52
CA HIS A 33 3.34 18.43 -1.60
C HIS A 33 3.42 19.90 -1.17
N GLY A 34 3.70 20.19 0.10
CA GLY A 34 3.89 21.55 0.61
C GLY A 34 5.24 22.17 0.26
N GLY A 35 6.22 21.38 -0.21
CA GLY A 35 7.58 21.84 -0.51
C GLY A 35 7.77 22.56 -1.85
N GLY A 36 6.71 22.72 -2.64
CA GLY A 36 6.74 23.33 -3.97
C GLY A 36 6.69 22.31 -5.13
N PRO A 37 6.69 22.80 -6.39
CA PRO A 37 6.50 21.94 -7.56
C PRO A 37 7.69 21.01 -7.82
N ALA A 38 7.40 19.73 -8.07
CA ALA A 38 8.39 18.72 -8.46
C ALA A 38 7.99 18.02 -9.78
N PRO A 39 8.93 17.36 -10.49
CA PRO A 39 8.59 16.49 -11.61
C PRO A 39 7.54 15.45 -11.21
N ALA A 40 6.57 15.19 -12.08
CA ALA A 40 5.44 14.31 -11.78
C ALA A 40 5.88 12.90 -11.31
N ALA A 41 6.86 12.29 -11.99
CA ALA A 41 7.36 10.96 -11.63
C ALA A 41 7.94 10.94 -10.21
N SER A 42 8.81 11.90 -9.88
CA SER A 42 9.42 12.03 -8.55
C SER A 42 8.35 12.28 -7.47
N ALA A 43 7.47 13.26 -7.70
CA ALA A 43 6.41 13.62 -6.75
C ALA A 43 5.52 12.42 -6.39
N TYR A 44 5.06 11.68 -7.39
CA TYR A 44 4.22 10.51 -7.17
C TYR A 44 4.99 9.28 -6.68
N GLY A 45 6.25 9.12 -7.07
CA GLY A 45 7.14 8.06 -6.59
C GLY A 45 7.34 8.16 -5.07
N TYR A 46 7.68 9.36 -4.58
CA TYR A 46 7.85 9.61 -3.14
C TYR A 46 6.52 9.57 -2.38
N SER A 47 5.42 10.08 -2.93
CA SER A 47 4.12 9.97 -2.26
C SER A 47 3.66 8.52 -2.11
N ALA A 48 3.85 7.69 -3.15
CA ALA A 48 3.55 6.26 -3.08
C ALA A 48 4.41 5.55 -2.02
N ALA A 49 5.67 5.95 -1.91
CA ALA A 49 6.61 5.42 -0.93
C ALA A 49 6.22 5.81 0.51
N ALA A 50 5.90 7.08 0.74
CA ALA A 50 5.53 7.57 2.06
C ALA A 50 4.16 7.07 2.53
N LEU A 51 3.23 6.81 1.61
CA LEU A 51 1.92 6.26 1.94
C LEU A 51 1.93 4.76 2.21
N PHE A 52 3.00 4.02 1.87
CA PHE A 52 3.05 2.57 2.07
C PHE A 52 2.72 2.12 3.52
N PRO A 53 3.33 2.68 4.58
CA PRO A 53 2.99 2.28 5.96
C PRO A 53 1.53 2.60 6.32
N VAL A 54 1.00 3.72 5.81
CA VAL A 54 -0.37 4.17 6.05
C VAL A 54 -1.38 3.26 5.37
N LEU A 55 -1.09 2.84 4.13
CA LEU A 55 -1.90 1.86 3.39
C LEU A 55 -1.86 0.47 4.05
N ALA A 56 -0.73 0.08 4.62
CA ALA A 56 -0.60 -1.19 5.34
C ALA A 56 -1.41 -1.15 6.64
N TRP A 57 -1.37 -0.02 7.35
CA TRP A 57 -2.21 0.23 8.51
C TRP A 57 -3.70 0.23 8.16
N LEU A 58 -4.10 0.93 7.11
CA LEU A 58 -5.46 0.95 6.60
C LEU A 58 -5.95 -0.47 6.28
N THR A 59 -5.13 -1.26 5.59
CA THR A 59 -5.43 -2.67 5.31
C THR A 59 -5.67 -3.47 6.59
N LYS A 60 -4.78 -3.33 7.58
CA LYS A 60 -4.95 -3.98 8.90
C LYS A 60 -6.30 -3.61 9.52
N VAL A 61 -6.64 -2.32 9.54
CA VAL A 61 -7.87 -1.80 10.15
C VAL A 61 -9.12 -2.32 9.42
N VAL A 62 -9.09 -2.36 8.09
CA VAL A 62 -10.17 -2.93 7.26
C VAL A 62 -10.37 -4.42 7.59
N LEU A 63 -9.28 -5.19 7.67
CA LEU A 63 -9.36 -6.61 8.00
C LEU A 63 -9.78 -6.87 9.46
N ASP A 64 -9.47 -5.96 10.36
CA ASP A 64 -9.82 -6.01 11.78
C ASP A 64 -11.16 -5.31 12.10
N THR A 65 -11.92 -4.88 11.08
CA THR A 65 -13.23 -4.24 11.25
C THR A 65 -14.26 -5.21 11.83
N GLU A 66 -14.19 -6.49 11.44
CA GLU A 66 -15.16 -7.51 11.84
C GLU A 66 -14.79 -8.13 13.20
N PRO A 67 -15.74 -8.19 14.15
CA PRO A 67 -15.61 -8.95 15.39
C PRO A 67 -15.31 -10.44 15.13
N ASP A 68 -14.59 -11.07 16.05
CA ASP A 68 -14.11 -12.45 15.87
C ASP A 68 -15.25 -13.47 15.70
N VAL A 69 -16.38 -13.28 16.38
CA VAL A 69 -17.56 -14.17 16.26
C VAL A 69 -18.20 -14.04 14.88
N GLN A 70 -18.45 -12.82 14.41
CA GLN A 70 -19.00 -12.58 13.06
C GLN A 70 -18.07 -13.17 12.00
N ARG A 71 -16.75 -12.98 12.17
CA ARG A 71 -15.74 -13.55 11.26
C ARG A 71 -15.81 -15.07 11.17
N ARG A 72 -16.05 -15.76 12.30
CA ARG A 72 -16.22 -17.23 12.31
C ARG A 72 -17.50 -17.65 11.58
N LEU A 73 -18.61 -16.94 11.80
CA LEU A 73 -19.88 -17.19 11.10
C LEU A 73 -19.75 -16.97 9.58
N ALA A 74 -19.10 -15.88 9.17
CA ALA A 74 -18.81 -15.60 7.76
C ALA A 74 -17.94 -16.72 7.16
N ARG A 75 -16.90 -17.16 7.88
CA ARG A 75 -16.06 -18.30 7.48
C ARG A 75 -16.85 -19.59 7.30
N LEU A 76 -17.78 -19.92 8.20
CA LEU A 76 -18.63 -21.10 8.09
C LEU A 76 -19.58 -20.99 6.88
N SER A 77 -20.10 -19.79 6.61
CA SER A 77 -21.10 -19.56 5.56
C SER A 77 -20.52 -19.59 4.14
N VAL A 78 -19.34 -18.98 3.92
CA VAL A 78 -18.74 -18.86 2.57
C VAL A 78 -17.43 -19.63 2.39
N GLY A 79 -16.90 -20.22 3.45
CA GLY A 79 -15.62 -20.92 3.48
C GLY A 79 -14.41 -20.00 3.73
N PRO A 80 -13.28 -20.56 4.18
CA PRO A 80 -12.11 -19.79 4.65
C PRO A 80 -11.37 -19.03 3.56
N VAL A 81 -11.34 -19.55 2.33
CA VAL A 81 -10.66 -18.90 1.20
C VAL A 81 -11.46 -17.69 0.73
N ARG A 82 -12.75 -17.88 0.44
CA ARG A 82 -13.64 -16.81 -0.05
C ARG A 82 -13.74 -15.67 0.94
N GLU A 83 -13.88 -15.96 2.23
CA GLU A 83 -13.86 -14.93 3.26
C GLU A 83 -12.58 -14.09 3.16
N GLY A 84 -11.42 -14.74 3.09
CA GLY A 84 -10.14 -14.03 3.09
C GLY A 84 -9.91 -13.19 1.86
N VAL A 85 -10.25 -13.74 0.69
CA VAL A 85 -10.23 -13.00 -0.56
C VAL A 85 -11.16 -11.77 -0.48
N ALA A 86 -12.35 -11.88 0.11
CA ALA A 86 -13.22 -10.72 0.31
C ALA A 86 -12.57 -9.64 1.18
N GLY A 87 -11.85 -10.03 2.22
CA GLY A 87 -11.10 -9.09 3.07
C GLY A 87 -10.02 -8.35 2.30
N LEU A 88 -9.21 -9.10 1.54
CA LEU A 88 -8.16 -8.51 0.71
C LEU A 88 -8.75 -7.60 -0.39
N LEU A 89 -9.85 -7.99 -1.02
CA LEU A 89 -10.55 -7.15 -2.00
C LEU A 89 -11.11 -5.87 -1.37
N ALA A 90 -11.66 -5.95 -0.16
CA ALA A 90 -12.10 -4.76 0.58
C ALA A 90 -10.94 -3.82 0.90
N ALA A 91 -9.81 -4.36 1.38
CA ALA A 91 -8.62 -3.57 1.65
C ALA A 91 -8.03 -2.94 0.38
N LEU A 92 -7.94 -3.69 -0.73
CA LEU A 92 -7.52 -3.19 -2.04
C LEU A 92 -8.44 -2.08 -2.53
N THR A 93 -9.75 -2.22 -2.38
CA THR A 93 -10.72 -1.20 -2.81
C THR A 93 -10.56 0.10 -2.00
N ALA A 94 -10.44 -0.01 -0.67
CA ALA A 94 -10.23 1.14 0.20
C ALA A 94 -8.87 1.82 -0.06
N GLY A 95 -7.81 1.03 -0.24
CA GLY A 95 -6.48 1.54 -0.56
C GLY A 95 -6.42 2.17 -1.95
N ALA A 96 -7.09 1.61 -2.96
CA ALA A 96 -7.17 2.19 -4.29
C ALA A 96 -7.87 3.56 -4.28
N ALA A 97 -8.91 3.74 -3.45
CA ALA A 97 -9.53 5.05 -3.25
C ALA A 97 -8.54 6.06 -2.65
N VAL A 98 -7.73 5.63 -1.67
CA VAL A 98 -6.65 6.48 -1.11
C VAL A 98 -5.59 6.81 -2.15
N CYS A 99 -5.16 5.84 -2.98
CA CYS A 99 -4.23 6.10 -4.07
C CYS A 99 -4.81 7.08 -5.09
N ALA A 100 -6.10 6.98 -5.43
CA ALA A 100 -6.75 7.94 -6.31
C ALA A 100 -6.74 9.36 -5.71
N VAL A 101 -7.04 9.50 -4.41
CA VAL A 101 -6.91 10.78 -3.70
C VAL A 101 -5.46 11.28 -3.72
N ALA A 102 -4.49 10.41 -3.48
CA ALA A 102 -3.06 10.77 -3.55
C ALA A 102 -2.64 11.25 -4.93
N MET A 103 -3.18 10.68 -6.01
CA MET A 103 -2.91 11.16 -7.38
C MET A 103 -3.49 12.57 -7.64
N LEU A 104 -4.61 12.91 -7.00
CA LEU A 104 -5.27 14.21 -7.13
C LEU A 104 -4.73 15.26 -6.15
N ALA A 105 -4.08 14.82 -5.06
CA ALA A 105 -3.61 15.68 -3.98
C ALA A 105 -2.63 16.78 -4.40
N PRO A 106 -1.74 16.61 -5.41
CA PRO A 106 -0.86 17.70 -5.84
C PRO A 106 -1.57 18.87 -6.52
N LEU A 107 -2.78 18.67 -7.07
CA LEU A 107 -3.53 19.67 -7.83
C LEU A 107 -3.80 20.96 -7.02
N PRO A 108 -4.38 20.90 -5.80
CA PRO A 108 -4.62 22.10 -4.99
C PRO A 108 -3.34 22.84 -4.57
N PHE A 109 -2.18 22.18 -4.57
CA PHE A 109 -0.91 22.77 -4.17
C PHE A 109 -0.06 23.25 -5.36
N HIS A 110 -0.53 23.03 -6.60
CA HIS A 110 0.28 23.20 -7.81
C HIS A 110 1.65 22.49 -7.70
N ALA A 111 1.69 21.34 -7.02
CA ALA A 111 2.93 20.69 -6.60
C ALA A 111 3.57 19.80 -7.69
N VAL A 112 3.05 19.83 -8.92
CA VAL A 112 3.61 19.08 -10.05
C VAL A 112 3.95 20.04 -11.19
N ARG A 113 5.17 19.90 -11.72
CA ARG A 113 5.63 20.62 -12.92
C ARG A 113 5.90 19.68 -14.09
N GLY A 114 5.96 20.26 -15.29
CA GLY A 114 6.47 19.60 -16.49
C GLY A 114 7.99 19.39 -16.43
N PRO A 115 8.54 18.62 -17.40
CA PRO A 115 9.97 18.37 -17.48
C PRO A 115 10.73 19.67 -17.79
N GLU A 116 11.91 19.82 -17.19
CA GLU A 116 12.85 20.90 -17.52
C GLU A 116 13.51 20.69 -18.89
N ALA A 117 13.82 21.77 -19.59
CA ALA A 117 14.45 21.69 -20.90
C ALA A 117 15.86 21.11 -20.79
N GLY A 118 16.12 20.03 -21.54
CA GLY A 118 17.41 19.33 -21.51
C GLY A 118 17.58 18.37 -20.33
N SER A 119 16.58 18.22 -19.47
CA SER A 119 16.58 17.16 -18.44
C SER A 119 16.17 15.81 -19.06
N GLY A 120 16.57 14.72 -18.41
CA GLY A 120 16.09 13.37 -18.75
C GLY A 120 14.74 13.02 -18.11
N GLU A 121 14.03 14.03 -17.58
CA GLU A 121 12.77 13.84 -16.87
C GLU A 121 11.67 13.38 -17.85
N PRO A 122 10.78 12.47 -17.42
CA PRO A 122 9.66 12.05 -18.25
C PRO A 122 8.68 13.20 -18.49
N SER A 123 8.02 13.18 -19.66
CA SER A 123 6.88 14.07 -19.93
C SER A 123 5.79 13.93 -18.87
N LEU A 124 4.99 14.98 -18.66
CA LEU A 124 3.93 14.99 -17.65
C LEU A 124 3.00 13.75 -17.72
N PRO A 125 2.46 13.34 -18.89
CA PRO A 125 1.62 12.14 -18.98
C PRO A 125 2.35 10.86 -18.57
N VAL A 126 3.61 10.73 -18.97
CA VAL A 126 4.44 9.57 -18.61
C VAL A 126 4.71 9.56 -17.11
N GLY A 127 5.04 10.72 -16.52
CA GLY A 127 5.25 10.85 -15.08
C GLY A 127 4.01 10.50 -14.26
N VAL A 128 2.81 10.87 -14.73
CA VAL A 128 1.54 10.45 -14.13
C VAL A 128 1.34 8.93 -14.19
N LEU A 129 1.60 8.30 -15.35
CA LEU A 129 1.51 6.84 -15.51
C LEU A 129 2.49 6.09 -14.62
N LEU A 130 3.74 6.58 -14.53
CA LEU A 130 4.75 6.06 -13.61
C LEU A 130 4.29 6.22 -12.15
N GLY A 131 3.69 7.35 -11.81
CA GLY A 131 3.07 7.59 -10.52
C GLY A 131 1.95 6.60 -10.19
N VAL A 132 1.07 6.30 -11.14
CA VAL A 132 0.03 5.27 -10.97
C VAL A 132 0.66 3.92 -10.70
N LEU A 133 1.67 3.52 -11.48
CA LEU A 133 2.40 2.27 -11.27
C LEU A 133 3.01 2.21 -9.86
N ALA A 134 3.69 3.28 -9.43
CA ALA A 134 4.30 3.34 -8.10
C ALA A 134 3.27 3.16 -6.99
N HIS A 135 2.11 3.83 -7.08
CA HIS A 135 1.02 3.66 -6.10
C HIS A 135 0.43 2.24 -6.12
N LEU A 136 0.29 1.60 -7.29
CA LEU A 136 -0.19 0.23 -7.39
C LEU A 136 0.79 -0.77 -6.76
N LEU A 137 2.10 -0.61 -6.99
CA LEU A 137 3.13 -1.45 -6.38
C LEU A 137 3.16 -1.27 -4.85
N SER A 138 3.12 -0.02 -4.38
CA SER A 138 3.01 0.29 -2.95
C SER A 138 1.75 -0.28 -2.33
N LEU A 139 0.60 -0.16 -3.00
CA LEU A 139 -0.68 -0.67 -2.52
C LEU A 139 -0.66 -2.20 -2.39
N ALA A 140 -0.16 -2.91 -3.41
CA ALA A 140 -0.08 -4.37 -3.38
C ALA A 140 0.79 -4.86 -2.20
N ALA A 141 1.98 -4.26 -2.03
CA ALA A 141 2.88 -4.57 -0.94
C ALA A 141 2.28 -4.23 0.43
N ALA A 142 1.62 -3.07 0.53
CA ALA A 142 0.97 -2.60 1.75
C ALA A 142 -0.18 -3.52 2.17
N VAL A 143 -1.00 -3.99 1.22
CA VAL A 143 -2.07 -4.96 1.48
C VAL A 143 -1.49 -6.27 2.01
N ALA A 144 -0.40 -6.76 1.43
CA ALA A 144 0.24 -7.98 1.89
C ALA A 144 0.80 -7.85 3.32
N LEU A 145 1.49 -6.74 3.64
CA LEU A 145 1.98 -6.46 4.99
C LEU A 145 0.82 -6.25 6.00
N GLY A 146 -0.20 -5.49 5.62
CA GLY A 146 -1.39 -5.27 6.41
C GLY A 146 -2.16 -6.57 6.71
N ALA A 147 -2.19 -7.49 5.75
CA ALA A 147 -2.79 -8.82 5.93
C ALA A 147 -2.02 -9.67 6.96
N LEU A 148 -0.69 -9.66 6.90
CA LEU A 148 0.16 -10.37 7.88
C LEU A 148 0.02 -9.80 9.30
N SER A 149 -0.24 -8.50 9.42
CA SER A 149 -0.44 -7.83 10.71
C SER A 149 -1.89 -7.91 11.24
N ALA A 150 -2.85 -8.41 10.46
CA ALA A 150 -4.25 -8.51 10.86
C ALA A 150 -4.47 -9.55 11.98
N ARG A 151 -5.51 -9.36 12.80
CA ARG A 151 -5.86 -10.28 13.91
C ARG A 151 -6.16 -11.69 13.43
N ALA A 152 -6.60 -11.87 12.18
CA ALA A 152 -6.76 -13.17 11.56
C ALA A 152 -5.45 -14.00 11.55
N VAL A 153 -4.30 -13.33 11.54
CA VAL A 153 -2.97 -13.93 11.71
C VAL A 153 -2.49 -13.76 13.14
N THR A 154 -2.44 -12.55 13.69
CA THR A 154 -1.74 -12.28 14.96
C THR A 154 -2.53 -12.59 16.22
N ARG A 155 -3.84 -12.90 16.11
CA ARG A 155 -4.82 -13.13 17.20
C ARG A 155 -5.08 -11.93 18.11
N ARG A 156 -4.04 -11.18 18.47
CA ARG A 156 -4.09 -10.01 19.34
C ARG A 156 -3.66 -8.76 18.59
N VAL A 157 -4.07 -7.61 19.10
CA VAL A 157 -3.74 -6.30 18.52
C VAL A 157 -2.24 -6.02 18.62
N LEU A 158 -1.64 -6.20 19.80
CA LEU A 158 -0.24 -5.83 20.06
C LEU A 158 0.78 -6.51 19.12
N PRO A 159 0.76 -7.85 18.91
CA PRO A 159 1.67 -8.48 17.95
C PRO A 159 1.39 -8.05 16.51
N GLY A 160 0.13 -7.73 16.17
CA GLY A 160 -0.22 -7.16 14.87
C GLY A 160 0.42 -5.79 14.66
N VAL A 161 0.35 -4.91 15.66
CA VAL A 161 1.02 -3.61 15.63
C VAL A 161 2.53 -3.77 15.50
N ALA A 162 3.14 -4.71 16.23
CA ALA A 162 4.57 -5.00 16.11
C ALA A 162 4.95 -5.45 14.68
N VAL A 163 4.22 -6.40 14.09
CA VAL A 163 4.46 -6.83 12.69
C VAL A 163 4.33 -5.67 11.71
N LEU A 164 3.31 -4.84 11.87
CA LEU A 164 3.08 -3.68 11.00
C LEU A 164 4.20 -2.65 11.12
N ALA A 165 4.56 -2.28 12.35
CA ALA A 165 5.59 -1.28 12.63
C ALA A 165 6.96 -1.77 12.16
N THR A 166 7.37 -2.96 12.59
CA THR A 166 8.66 -3.55 12.19
C THR A 166 8.72 -3.79 10.68
N GLY A 167 7.67 -4.31 10.06
CA GLY A 167 7.63 -4.50 8.61
C GLY A 167 7.71 -3.19 7.83
N SER A 168 7.06 -2.13 8.32
CA SER A 168 7.12 -0.79 7.70
C SER A 168 8.52 -0.18 7.82
N VAL A 169 9.12 -0.24 9.02
CA VAL A 169 10.48 0.26 9.27
C VAL A 169 11.50 -0.51 8.44
N LEU A 170 11.42 -1.85 8.43
CA LEU A 170 12.33 -2.67 7.62
C LEU A 170 12.18 -2.37 6.13
N ALA A 171 10.96 -2.17 5.63
CA ALA A 171 10.73 -1.82 4.22
C ALA A 171 11.44 -0.52 3.80
N ILE A 172 11.52 0.45 4.71
CA ILE A 172 12.26 1.69 4.49
C ILE A 172 13.75 1.44 4.62
N VAL A 173 14.21 0.92 5.77
CA VAL A 173 15.62 0.76 6.13
C VAL A 173 16.35 -0.17 5.15
N LEU A 174 15.83 -1.37 4.91
CA LEU A 174 16.42 -2.30 3.95
C LEU A 174 16.17 -1.86 2.51
N GLY A 175 15.21 -0.97 2.29
CA GLY A 175 14.95 -0.36 0.99
C GLY A 175 15.92 0.76 0.64
N LEU A 176 16.80 1.23 1.55
CA LEU A 176 17.78 2.28 1.27
C LEU A 176 18.88 1.82 0.30
N THR A 177 19.52 2.78 -0.38
CA THR A 177 20.68 2.52 -1.25
C THR A 177 21.83 1.94 -0.43
N GLY A 178 22.50 0.90 -0.95
CA GLY A 178 23.61 0.23 -0.26
C GLY A 178 23.21 -0.73 0.86
N SER A 179 21.91 -0.99 1.04
CA SER A 179 21.42 -2.05 1.93
C SER A 179 22.03 -3.40 1.56
N VAL A 180 22.35 -4.20 2.58
CA VAL A 180 22.92 -5.56 2.42
C VAL A 180 21.88 -6.60 1.98
N ALA A 181 20.58 -6.31 2.18
CA ALA A 181 19.51 -7.25 1.88
C ALA A 181 18.23 -6.56 1.39
N PRO A 182 18.30 -5.75 0.31
CA PRO A 182 17.14 -5.01 -0.19
C PRO A 182 16.03 -5.96 -0.65
N TRP A 183 16.39 -7.12 -1.20
CA TRP A 183 15.46 -8.14 -1.71
C TRP A 183 14.50 -8.73 -0.65
N LEU A 184 14.77 -8.53 0.65
CA LEU A 184 13.89 -8.98 1.74
C LEU A 184 12.61 -8.14 1.89
N VAL A 185 12.55 -6.96 1.28
CA VAL A 185 11.45 -6.01 1.43
C VAL A 185 10.81 -5.70 0.07
N PRO A 186 9.56 -5.19 0.03
CA PRO A 186 8.97 -4.79 -1.25
C PRO A 186 9.75 -3.60 -1.84
N PRO A 187 9.81 -3.44 -3.19
CA PRO A 187 10.63 -2.44 -3.86
C PRO A 187 10.03 -1.02 -3.81
N VAL A 188 9.45 -0.62 -2.68
CA VAL A 188 8.77 0.67 -2.50
C VAL A 188 9.77 1.83 -2.61
N MET A 189 10.85 1.78 -1.83
CA MET A 189 11.91 2.79 -1.89
C MET A 189 12.71 2.74 -3.20
N ALA A 190 12.90 1.54 -3.76
CA ALA A 190 13.60 1.36 -5.03
C ALA A 190 12.80 1.98 -6.19
N THR A 191 11.48 1.80 -6.20
CA THR A 191 10.58 2.42 -7.19
C THR A 191 10.62 3.94 -7.07
N ALA A 192 10.51 4.50 -5.86
CA ALA A 192 10.56 5.94 -5.66
C ALA A 192 11.87 6.57 -6.19
N ARG A 193 13.02 5.91 -5.94
CA ARG A 193 14.31 6.35 -6.48
C ARG A 193 14.40 6.26 -8.00
N ALA A 194 13.95 5.15 -8.58
CA ALA A 194 13.95 4.95 -10.03
C ALA A 194 13.11 6.01 -10.77
N LEU A 195 12.15 6.64 -10.09
CA LEU A 195 11.30 7.69 -10.63
C LEU A 195 11.83 9.11 -10.37
N ASN A 196 12.93 9.28 -9.62
CA ASN A 196 13.37 10.60 -9.18
C ASN A 196 14.12 11.40 -10.27
N ASP A 197 14.99 10.74 -11.03
CA ASP A 197 15.96 11.44 -11.89
C ASP A 197 15.54 11.39 -13.37
N THR A 198 15.78 10.26 -14.03
CA THR A 198 15.49 10.05 -15.44
C THR A 198 14.35 9.05 -15.63
N ALA A 199 13.72 9.08 -16.80
CA ALA A 199 12.68 8.10 -17.11
C ALA A 199 13.27 6.67 -17.04
N PRO A 200 12.75 5.79 -16.15
CA PRO A 200 13.27 4.45 -16.00
C PRO A 200 13.00 3.61 -17.26
N SER A 201 13.92 2.70 -17.57
CA SER A 201 13.75 1.81 -18.72
C SER A 201 12.60 0.82 -18.48
N ALA A 202 11.99 0.30 -19.55
CA ALA A 202 10.95 -0.74 -19.44
C ALA A 202 11.46 -2.00 -18.72
N GLY A 203 12.74 -2.36 -18.92
CA GLY A 203 13.37 -3.48 -18.21
C GLY A 203 13.47 -3.26 -16.71
N GLU A 204 13.87 -2.06 -16.29
CA GLU A 204 13.95 -1.67 -14.87
C GLU A 204 12.57 -1.70 -14.20
N LEU A 205 11.54 -1.14 -14.86
CA LEU A 205 10.16 -1.22 -14.40
C LEU A 205 9.67 -2.68 -14.29
N GLY A 206 10.03 -3.52 -15.25
CA GLY A 206 9.72 -4.95 -15.24
C GLY A 206 10.35 -5.68 -14.04
N VAL A 207 11.60 -5.36 -13.71
CA VAL A 207 12.30 -5.91 -12.54
C VAL A 207 11.62 -5.47 -11.24
N LEU A 208 11.28 -4.18 -11.10
CA LEU A 208 10.58 -3.65 -9.92
C LEU A 208 9.20 -4.30 -9.74
N ALA A 209 8.43 -4.42 -10.82
CA ALA A 209 7.13 -5.08 -10.79
C ALA A 209 7.26 -6.57 -10.44
N GLY A 210 8.20 -7.29 -11.06
CA GLY A 210 8.48 -8.70 -10.79
C GLY A 210 8.90 -8.95 -9.35
N TRP A 211 9.78 -8.11 -8.80
CA TRP A 211 10.18 -8.16 -7.40
C TRP A 211 9.00 -7.89 -6.46
N CYS A 212 8.19 -6.86 -6.73
CA CYS A 212 6.98 -6.59 -5.95
C CYS A 212 6.03 -7.79 -5.94
N LEU A 213 5.77 -8.39 -7.11
CA LEU A 213 4.91 -9.56 -7.25
C LEU A 213 5.46 -10.77 -6.51
N ALA A 214 6.76 -11.04 -6.59
CA ALA A 214 7.41 -12.12 -5.87
C ALA A 214 7.27 -11.95 -4.35
N TRP A 215 7.54 -10.75 -3.84
CA TRP A 215 7.42 -10.43 -2.42
C TRP A 215 5.98 -10.54 -1.92
N CYS A 216 5.02 -9.95 -2.66
CA CYS A 216 3.60 -10.04 -2.34
C CYS A 216 3.10 -11.49 -2.35
N SER A 217 3.57 -12.31 -3.30
CA SER A 217 3.21 -13.72 -3.38
C SER A 217 3.68 -14.48 -2.14
N VAL A 218 4.93 -14.30 -1.71
CA VAL A 218 5.47 -14.91 -0.49
C VAL A 218 4.67 -14.48 0.74
N ALA A 219 4.42 -13.17 0.90
CA ALA A 219 3.67 -12.62 2.02
C ALA A 219 2.21 -13.10 2.06
N LEU A 220 1.52 -13.16 0.91
CA LEU A 220 0.14 -13.64 0.82
C LEU A 220 0.03 -15.17 1.02
N ILE A 221 1.03 -15.95 0.58
CA ILE A 221 1.12 -17.37 0.89
C ILE A 221 1.30 -17.57 2.40
N ALA A 222 2.19 -16.80 3.04
CA ALA A 222 2.39 -16.84 4.48
C ALA A 222 1.09 -16.47 5.23
N TYR A 223 0.40 -15.40 4.80
CA TYR A 223 -0.91 -15.01 5.31
C TYR A 223 -1.92 -16.17 5.20
N ALA A 224 -2.05 -16.78 4.02
CA ALA A 224 -2.99 -17.88 3.80
C ALA A 224 -2.68 -19.10 4.68
N ARG A 225 -1.40 -19.48 4.83
CA ARG A 225 -0.96 -20.61 5.66
C ARG A 225 -1.20 -20.35 7.14
N LEU A 226 -0.73 -19.21 7.66
CA LEU A 226 -0.88 -18.85 9.08
C LEU A 226 -2.35 -18.72 9.47
N ARG A 227 -3.18 -18.22 8.56
CA ARG A 227 -4.62 -18.08 8.79
C ARG A 227 -5.37 -19.43 8.78
N ARG A 228 -4.90 -20.43 8.03
CA ARG A 228 -5.45 -21.79 8.06
C ARG A 228 -5.09 -22.51 9.37
N ALA A 229 -3.84 -22.44 9.80
CA ALA A 229 -3.36 -23.08 11.03
C ALA A 229 -4.00 -22.52 12.32
N ARG A 230 -4.68 -21.37 12.23
CA ARG A 230 -5.30 -20.66 13.36
C ARG A 230 -6.83 -20.64 13.29
N ALA A 231 -7.41 -21.42 12.35
CA ALA A 231 -8.85 -21.56 12.16
C ALA A 231 -9.47 -22.49 13.21
#